data_AF-A0A9P1HGN8-F1
#
_entry.id   AF-A0A9P1HGN8-F1
#
_cell.length_a   1.000
_cell.length_b   1.000
_cell.length_c   1.000
_cell.angle_alpha   90.00
_cell.angle_beta   90.00
_cell.angle_gamma   90.00
#
_symmetry.space_group_name_H-M   'P 1'
#
loop_
_entity.id
_entity.type
_entity.pdbx_description
1 polymer ?
#
loop_
_entity_poly.entity_id
_entity_poly.type
_entity_poly.pdbx_seq_one_letter_code
_entity_poly.pdbx_strand_id
1 'polypeptide(L)'
;MTIKQHDSTPVGVTRNITEVFSLLRNNAQQSKFYSQNKSSRSRNVPEERMSLVSLEDGEDNSASTTEIMWIHTCDEIEFDFGRIRSRIEELAAAQQKHISRPNFGDEAFEAEEKRMEGLTEQITSMMSHCQRLIGMMSSQVPRRETKTEKQLRDNAVSSLVFTLSELTNEFRTRQAKYLNDIKKRRSEVNNFLITMGSTEDSSWEGLLDNNPSQEYTMDQIQTMMMNDQEVKEREAEVLSVNSSIRDLNNLFKDLSSMVIDQGTILDRIDYNVEQVSMRVGNAVTSVRKAESSQRKDKKMHCIFMLAIAILFVLLLLIFSKF
;
A
#
# COMPACT_ATOMS: atom_id res chain seq x y z
N MET A 1 -13.60 12.92 -29.03
CA MET A 1 -12.45 12.68 -28.11
C MET A 1 -12.44 11.20 -27.79
N THR A 2 -11.69 10.45 -28.57
CA THR A 2 -11.65 8.98 -28.52
C THR A 2 -10.46 8.59 -27.66
N ILE A 3 -10.74 8.03 -26.49
CA ILE A 3 -9.71 7.58 -25.54
C ILE A 3 -8.98 6.40 -26.20
N LYS A 4 -7.69 6.59 -26.47
CA LYS A 4 -6.78 5.53 -26.94
C LYS A 4 -6.76 4.43 -25.88
N GLN A 5 -7.21 3.24 -26.24
CA GLN A 5 -6.95 2.01 -25.49
C GLN A 5 -5.45 1.73 -25.56
N HIS A 6 -4.82 1.69 -24.40
CA HIS A 6 -3.43 1.28 -24.25
C HIS A 6 -3.36 -0.24 -24.45
N ASP A 7 -2.44 -0.66 -25.31
CA ASP A 7 -2.19 -2.05 -25.69
C ASP A 7 -1.83 -2.87 -24.45
N SER A 8 -2.71 -3.77 -24.03
CA SER A 8 -2.48 -4.72 -22.94
C SER A 8 -2.10 -6.07 -23.53
N THR A 9 -0.92 -6.57 -23.16
CA THR A 9 -0.43 -7.93 -23.41
C THR A 9 -1.53 -8.99 -23.19
N PRO A 10 -1.54 -10.10 -23.95
CA PRO A 10 -2.68 -11.01 -23.98
C PRO A 10 -2.74 -11.83 -22.69
N VAL A 11 -3.46 -11.30 -21.70
CA VAL A 11 -3.98 -12.10 -20.60
C VAL A 11 -4.93 -13.13 -21.23
N GLY A 12 -4.74 -14.41 -20.91
CA GLY A 12 -5.44 -15.53 -21.55
C GLY A 12 -6.96 -15.38 -21.60
N VAL A 13 -7.62 -16.19 -22.43
CA VAL A 13 -9.08 -16.13 -22.65
C VAL A 13 -9.84 -16.20 -21.32
N THR A 14 -10.47 -15.10 -20.92
CA THR A 14 -11.33 -15.02 -19.74
C THR A 14 -12.80 -14.97 -20.16
N ARG A 15 -13.68 -15.63 -19.41
CA ARG A 15 -15.14 -15.57 -19.61
C ARG A 15 -15.79 -15.01 -18.36
N ASN A 16 -16.48 -13.88 -18.50
CA ASN A 16 -17.29 -13.31 -17.44
C ASN A 16 -18.62 -14.10 -17.33
N ILE A 17 -18.90 -14.65 -16.16
CA ILE A 17 -20.10 -15.46 -15.87
C ILE A 17 -21.05 -14.74 -14.90
N THR A 18 -20.81 -13.47 -14.58
CA THR A 18 -21.54 -12.71 -13.57
C THR A 18 -23.01 -12.55 -13.92
N GLU A 19 -23.34 -12.33 -15.19
CA GLU A 19 -24.73 -12.22 -15.64
C GLU A 19 -25.48 -13.55 -15.54
N VAL A 20 -24.83 -14.65 -15.97
CA VAL A 20 -25.38 -16.01 -15.87
C VAL A 20 -25.61 -16.38 -14.40
N PHE A 21 -24.64 -16.06 -13.53
CA PHE A 21 -24.77 -16.25 -12.10
C PHE A 21 -25.93 -15.45 -11.50
N SER A 22 -26.05 -14.16 -11.86
CA SER A 22 -27.12 -13.29 -11.36
C SER A 22 -28.50 -13.78 -11.79
N LEU A 23 -28.62 -14.25 -13.03
CA LEU A 23 -29.85 -14.82 -13.57
C LEU A 23 -30.22 -16.13 -12.85
N LEU A 24 -29.24 -17.02 -12.62
CA LEU A 24 -29.46 -18.27 -11.88
C LEU A 24 -29.82 -18.00 -10.41
N ARG A 25 -29.17 -17.03 -9.76
CA ARG A 25 -29.47 -16.61 -8.38
C ARG A 25 -30.89 -16.08 -8.26
N ASN A 26 -31.30 -15.17 -9.15
CA ASN A 26 -32.64 -14.59 -9.15
C ASN A 26 -33.72 -15.65 -9.42
N ASN A 27 -33.49 -16.55 -10.38
CA ASN A 27 -34.38 -17.68 -10.66
C ASN A 27 -34.48 -18.67 -9.48
N ALA A 28 -33.37 -18.93 -8.78
CA ALA A 28 -33.35 -19.79 -7.60
C ALA A 28 -34.09 -19.17 -6.40
N GLN A 29 -34.03 -17.85 -6.25
CA GLN A 29 -34.83 -17.14 -5.23
C GLN A 29 -36.32 -17.20 -5.58
N GLN A 30 -36.68 -16.91 -6.83
CA GLN A 30 -38.08 -17.02 -7.30
C GLN A 30 -38.64 -18.44 -7.14
N SER A 31 -37.88 -19.48 -7.47
CA SER A 31 -38.35 -20.87 -7.32
C SER A 31 -38.59 -21.30 -5.87
N LYS A 32 -37.81 -20.78 -4.91
CA LYS A 32 -38.08 -20.95 -3.47
C LYS A 32 -39.41 -20.31 -3.06
N PHE A 33 -39.72 -19.11 -3.54
CA PHE A 33 -41.01 -18.44 -3.28
C PHE A 33 -42.20 -19.24 -3.85
N TYR A 34 -42.09 -19.78 -5.06
CA TYR A 34 -43.15 -20.64 -5.63
C TYR A 34 -43.38 -21.94 -4.86
N SER A 35 -42.32 -22.55 -4.32
CA SER A 35 -42.42 -23.76 -3.51
C SER A 35 -43.05 -23.48 -2.13
N GLN A 36 -42.72 -22.34 -1.52
CA GLN A 36 -43.25 -21.92 -0.23
C GLN A 36 -44.72 -21.44 -0.30
N ASN A 37 -45.15 -20.92 -1.45
CA ASN A 37 -46.55 -20.52 -1.67
C ASN A 37 -47.48 -21.70 -2.00
N LYS A 38 -46.93 -22.89 -2.32
CA LYS A 38 -47.71 -24.12 -2.52
C LYS A 38 -48.15 -24.78 -1.22
N SER A 39 -47.45 -24.56 -0.09
CA SER A 39 -47.85 -25.08 1.22
C SER A 39 -48.93 -24.25 1.92
N SER A 40 -49.26 -23.07 1.39
CA SER A 40 -50.21 -22.11 1.99
C SER A 40 -51.48 -21.89 1.15
N ARG A 41 -51.73 -22.71 0.13
CA ARG A 41 -52.93 -22.63 -0.72
C ARG A 41 -54.16 -23.26 -0.03
N SER A 42 -54.56 -22.68 1.10
CA SER A 42 -55.93 -22.74 1.62
C SER A 42 -56.28 -21.38 2.22
N ARG A 43 -56.61 -20.42 1.33
CA ARG A 43 -57.72 -19.45 1.45
C ARG A 43 -57.55 -18.31 0.45
N ASN A 44 -58.64 -18.00 -0.24
CA ASN A 44 -58.80 -16.98 -1.27
C ASN A 44 -58.30 -15.60 -0.84
N VAL A 45 -57.37 -15.00 -1.59
CA VAL A 45 -57.15 -13.53 -1.65
C VAL A 45 -56.73 -13.15 -3.09
N PRO A 46 -57.21 -12.02 -3.67
CA PRO A 46 -56.99 -11.66 -5.07
C PRO A 46 -55.55 -11.27 -5.41
N GLU A 47 -55.21 -11.51 -6.67
CA GLU A 47 -53.92 -11.47 -7.37
C GLU A 47 -53.36 -10.04 -7.62
N GLU A 48 -53.62 -9.07 -6.73
CA GLU A 48 -53.18 -7.67 -6.88
C GLU A 48 -52.33 -7.16 -5.72
N ARG A 49 -51.45 -8.02 -5.21
CA ARG A 49 -50.24 -7.54 -4.56
C ARG A 49 -49.05 -8.02 -5.36
N MET A 50 -48.73 -7.23 -6.38
CA MET A 50 -47.36 -6.85 -6.66
C MET A 50 -46.81 -6.24 -5.36
N SER A 51 -46.50 -7.12 -4.41
CA SER A 51 -45.79 -6.79 -3.20
C SER A 51 -44.40 -6.49 -3.70
N LEU A 52 -44.16 -5.22 -4.01
CA LEU A 52 -43.01 -4.52 -3.49
C LEU A 52 -42.59 -5.28 -2.23
N VAL A 53 -41.53 -6.08 -2.36
CA VAL A 53 -40.70 -6.39 -1.22
C VAL A 53 -40.33 -4.99 -0.75
N SER A 54 -41.07 -4.50 0.24
CA SER A 54 -40.50 -3.56 1.18
C SER A 54 -39.17 -4.21 1.46
N LEU A 55 -38.09 -3.50 1.12
CA LEU A 55 -36.87 -3.65 1.87
C LEU A 55 -37.35 -3.57 3.31
N GLU A 56 -37.63 -4.75 3.88
CA GLU A 56 -37.65 -4.95 5.29
C GLU A 56 -36.21 -4.62 5.58
N ASP A 57 -36.02 -3.33 5.89
CA ASP A 57 -34.86 -2.77 6.55
C ASP A 57 -34.60 -3.81 7.63
N GLY A 58 -33.71 -4.74 7.28
CA GLY A 58 -33.31 -5.78 8.19
C GLY A 58 -32.83 -4.97 9.35
N GLU A 59 -33.58 -5.07 10.45
CA GLU A 59 -33.36 -4.29 11.65
C GLU A 59 -31.87 -4.07 11.74
N ASP A 60 -31.49 -2.81 11.56
CA ASP A 60 -30.14 -2.36 11.74
C ASP A 60 -29.78 -2.77 13.17
N ASN A 61 -29.30 -3.99 13.33
CA ASN A 61 -28.09 -4.24 14.05
C ASN A 61 -26.97 -3.50 13.29
N SER A 62 -27.11 -2.18 13.20
CA SER A 62 -26.09 -1.25 13.61
C SER A 62 -25.73 -1.54 15.08
N ALA A 63 -25.31 -2.78 15.37
CA ALA A 63 -24.01 -2.92 16.00
C ALA A 63 -23.12 -2.14 15.05
N SER A 64 -22.96 -0.86 15.39
CA SER A 64 -22.12 0.10 14.71
C SER A 64 -21.08 -0.66 13.92
N THR A 65 -21.13 -0.56 12.59
CA THR A 65 -19.91 -0.59 11.79
C THR A 65 -19.07 0.49 12.43
N THR A 66 -18.42 0.14 13.53
CA THR A 66 -17.59 1.01 14.33
C THR A 66 -16.43 1.07 13.41
N GLU A 67 -16.47 2.07 12.52
CA GLU A 67 -15.54 2.24 11.44
C GLU A 67 -14.18 1.94 12.02
N ILE A 68 -13.61 0.84 11.53
CA ILE A 68 -12.44 0.24 12.15
C ILE A 68 -11.38 1.35 12.09
N MET A 69 -11.02 1.90 13.25
CA MET A 69 -10.36 3.21 13.33
C MET A 69 -9.04 3.28 12.53
N TRP A 70 -8.37 2.13 12.36
CA TRP A 70 -7.14 2.06 11.56
C TRP A 70 -7.37 2.19 10.05
N ILE A 71 -8.59 1.96 9.54
CA ILE A 71 -8.92 2.14 8.12
C ILE A 71 -8.80 3.62 7.74
N HIS A 72 -9.32 4.54 8.57
CA HIS A 72 -9.15 5.98 8.36
C HIS A 72 -7.68 6.39 8.33
N THR A 73 -6.86 5.78 9.19
CA THR A 73 -5.41 5.99 9.17
C THR A 73 -4.76 5.45 7.89
N CYS A 74 -5.24 4.33 7.34
CA CYS A 74 -4.78 3.85 6.03
C CYS A 74 -5.12 4.84 4.91
N ASP A 75 -6.35 5.36 4.87
CA ASP A 75 -6.76 6.33 3.86
C ASP A 75 -5.95 7.64 3.95
N GLU A 76 -5.65 8.09 5.17
CA GLU A 76 -4.77 9.23 5.43
C GLU A 76 -3.34 8.98 4.90
N ILE A 77 -2.76 7.81 5.18
CA ILE A 77 -1.42 7.44 4.70
C ILE A 77 -1.40 7.34 3.17
N GLU A 78 -2.41 6.74 2.54
CA GLU A 78 -2.51 6.63 1.07
C GLU A 78 -2.63 8.01 0.41
N PHE A 79 -3.40 8.92 1.03
CA PHE A 79 -3.47 10.30 0.59
C PHE A 79 -2.10 11.01 0.69
N ASP A 80 -1.38 10.82 1.79
CA ASP A 80 -0.05 11.36 1.97
C ASP A 80 0.98 10.75 1.01
N PHE A 81 0.87 9.47 0.65
CA PHE A 81 1.69 8.86 -0.41
C PHE A 81 1.47 9.55 -1.76
N GLY A 82 0.22 9.86 -2.12
CA GLY A 82 -0.09 10.65 -3.32
C GLY A 82 0.59 12.02 -3.30
N ARG A 83 0.55 12.70 -2.15
CA ARG A 83 1.21 14.00 -1.97
C ARG A 83 2.74 13.90 -2.02
N ILE A 84 3.34 12.89 -1.39
CA ILE A 84 4.78 12.64 -1.44
C ILE A 84 5.22 12.44 -2.89
N ARG A 85 4.49 11.64 -3.69
CA ARG A 85 4.79 11.46 -5.12
C ARG A 85 4.79 12.78 -5.89
N SER A 86 3.74 13.59 -5.72
CA SER A 86 3.65 14.91 -6.35
C SER A 86 4.84 15.80 -5.98
N ARG A 87 5.22 15.84 -4.70
CA ARG A 87 6.36 16.65 -4.22
C ARG A 87 7.70 16.15 -4.73
N ILE A 88 7.89 14.84 -4.83
CA ILE A 88 9.08 14.22 -5.42
C ILE A 88 9.21 14.59 -6.92
N GLU A 89 8.10 14.68 -7.65
CA GLU A 89 8.09 15.15 -9.04
C GLU A 89 8.38 16.64 -9.15
N GLU A 90 7.74 17.47 -8.32
CA GLU A 90 8.00 18.91 -8.26
C GLU A 90 9.45 19.24 -7.93
N LEU A 91 10.06 18.48 -7.00
CA LEU A 91 11.47 18.61 -6.66
C LEU A 91 12.36 18.18 -7.83
N ALA A 92 12.06 17.08 -8.50
CA ALA A 92 12.83 16.63 -9.65
C ALA A 92 12.81 17.68 -10.79
N ALA A 93 11.66 18.32 -11.04
CA ALA A 93 11.56 19.42 -11.99
C ALA A 93 12.38 20.65 -11.55
N ALA A 94 12.36 20.98 -10.26
CA ALA A 94 13.17 22.04 -9.66
C ALA A 94 14.67 21.80 -9.89
N GLN A 95 15.11 20.59 -9.52
CA GLN A 95 16.48 20.12 -9.61
C GLN A 95 16.98 20.11 -11.05
N GLN A 96 16.17 19.63 -11.99
CA GLN A 96 16.51 19.65 -13.41
C GLN A 96 16.64 21.09 -13.94
N LYS A 97 15.71 21.97 -13.55
CA LYS A 97 15.75 23.40 -13.90
C LYS A 97 17.01 24.05 -13.33
N HIS A 98 17.34 23.79 -12.08
CA HIS A 98 18.55 24.28 -11.41
C HIS A 98 19.83 23.82 -12.14
N ILE A 99 19.90 22.54 -12.50
CA ILE A 99 21.01 21.95 -13.28
C ILE A 99 21.18 22.61 -14.66
N SER A 100 20.08 22.95 -15.31
CA SER A 100 20.08 23.46 -16.70
C SER A 100 20.40 24.95 -16.83
N ARG A 101 20.29 25.72 -15.74
CA ARG A 101 20.52 27.17 -15.76
C ARG A 101 21.96 27.45 -15.31
N PRO A 102 22.75 28.23 -16.07
CA PRO A 102 24.03 28.72 -15.58
C PRO A 102 23.83 29.63 -14.36
N ASN A 103 24.72 29.56 -13.37
CA ASN A 103 24.65 30.41 -12.18
C ASN A 103 25.08 31.84 -12.56
N PHE A 104 24.14 32.78 -12.51
CA PHE A 104 24.42 34.21 -12.76
C PHE A 104 24.35 35.07 -11.49
N GLY A 105 24.16 34.46 -10.31
CA GLY A 105 23.98 35.23 -9.06
C GLY A 105 22.65 35.99 -8.99
N ASP A 106 21.63 35.52 -9.70
CA ASP A 106 20.29 36.12 -9.67
C ASP A 106 19.53 35.72 -8.41
N GLU A 107 18.77 36.64 -7.79
CA GLU A 107 17.84 36.34 -6.67
C GLU A 107 16.88 35.18 -7.00
N ALA A 108 16.57 34.97 -8.28
CA ALA A 108 15.73 33.88 -8.75
C ALA A 108 16.37 32.50 -8.62
N PHE A 109 17.70 32.41 -8.54
CA PHE A 109 18.45 31.17 -8.35
C PHE A 109 18.44 30.77 -6.87
N GLU A 110 18.80 31.70 -5.98
CA GLU A 110 18.73 31.50 -4.52
C GLU A 110 17.30 31.15 -4.06
N ALA A 111 16.28 31.79 -4.65
CA ALA A 111 14.89 31.46 -4.36
C ALA A 111 14.50 30.04 -4.78
N GLU A 112 15.07 29.51 -5.87
CA GLU A 112 14.85 28.14 -6.31
C GLU A 112 15.58 27.14 -5.41
N GLU A 113 16.81 27.45 -4.97
CA GLU A 113 17.56 26.63 -4.01
C GLU A 113 16.81 26.48 -2.69
N LYS A 114 16.36 27.60 -2.12
CA LYS A 114 15.54 27.60 -0.90
C LYS A 114 14.23 26.82 -1.07
N ARG A 115 13.65 26.85 -2.27
CA ARG A 115 12.46 26.05 -2.59
C ARG A 115 12.78 24.56 -2.64
N MET A 116 13.92 24.15 -3.18
CA MET A 116 14.37 22.76 -3.23
C MET A 116 14.65 22.21 -1.82
N GLU A 117 15.29 23.01 -0.95
CA GLU A 117 15.51 22.66 0.46
C GLU A 117 14.17 22.47 1.19
N GLY A 118 13.25 23.43 1.07
CA GLY A 118 11.93 23.34 1.70
C GLY A 118 11.09 22.15 1.20
N LEU A 119 11.18 21.81 -0.10
CA LEU A 119 10.54 20.61 -0.64
C LEU A 119 11.16 19.33 -0.07
N THR A 120 12.49 19.30 0.05
CA THR A 120 13.23 18.16 0.58
C THR A 120 12.87 17.91 2.05
N GLU A 121 12.84 18.95 2.88
CA GLU A 121 12.40 18.88 4.28
C GLU A 121 10.93 18.45 4.42
N GLN A 122 10.07 18.94 3.54
CA GLN A 122 8.66 18.55 3.55
C GLN A 122 8.50 17.07 3.21
N ILE A 123 9.20 16.56 2.18
CA ILE A 123 9.15 15.14 1.80
C ILE A 123 9.64 14.26 2.96
N THR A 124 10.77 14.59 3.58
CA THR A 124 11.31 13.80 4.71
C THR A 124 10.38 13.83 5.93
N SER A 125 9.78 14.98 6.22
CA SER A 125 8.79 15.13 7.30
C SER A 125 7.52 14.31 7.04
N MET A 126 7.00 14.33 5.81
CA MET A 126 5.85 13.52 5.40
C MET A 126 6.15 12.02 5.45
N MET A 127 7.32 11.58 4.96
CA MET A 127 7.74 10.18 5.06
C MET A 127 7.85 9.72 6.52
N SER A 128 8.41 10.56 7.40
CA SER A 128 8.51 10.29 8.84
C SER A 128 7.14 10.29 9.53
N HIS A 129 6.21 11.11 9.05
CA HIS A 129 4.82 11.10 9.51
C HIS A 129 4.12 9.78 9.15
N CYS A 130 4.19 9.37 7.87
CA CYS A 130 3.66 8.08 7.42
C CYS A 130 4.25 6.92 8.22
N GLN A 131 5.58 6.89 8.42
CA GLN A 131 6.27 5.86 9.22
C GLN A 131 5.67 5.77 10.64
N ARG A 132 5.49 6.90 11.31
CA ARG A 132 4.93 6.96 12.66
C ARG A 132 3.47 6.51 12.70
N LEU A 133 2.65 6.89 11.72
CA LEU A 133 1.26 6.42 11.63
C LEU A 133 1.20 4.89 11.43
N ILE A 134 2.05 4.35 10.56
CA ILE A 134 2.18 2.90 10.36
C ILE A 134 2.63 2.21 11.66
N GLY A 135 3.61 2.77 12.37
CA GLY A 135 4.07 2.25 13.67
C GLY A 135 2.99 2.31 14.75
N MET A 136 2.18 3.37 14.77
CA MET A 136 1.02 3.49 15.64
C MET A 136 -0.04 2.42 15.30
N MET A 137 -0.32 2.19 14.03
CA MET A 137 -1.26 1.14 13.60
C MET A 137 -0.77 -0.27 13.96
N SER A 138 0.53 -0.53 13.86
CA SER A 138 1.13 -1.80 14.27
C SER A 138 1.06 -2.02 15.80
N SER A 139 1.17 -0.95 16.60
CA SER A 139 1.17 -1.01 18.07
C SER A 139 -0.22 -0.86 18.71
N GLN A 140 -1.17 -0.19 18.05
CA GLN A 140 -2.55 -0.04 18.51
C GLN A 140 -3.35 -1.32 18.23
N VAL A 141 -3.25 -2.29 19.12
CA VAL A 141 -4.08 -3.49 19.12
C VAL A 141 -5.42 -3.18 19.78
N PRO A 142 -6.57 -3.28 19.08
CA PRO A 142 -7.89 -3.13 19.69
C PRO A 142 -8.10 -4.15 20.82
N ARG A 143 -8.71 -3.74 21.94
CA ARG A 143 -9.01 -4.63 23.09
C ARG A 143 -9.92 -5.83 22.74
N ARG A 144 -10.63 -5.77 21.61
CA ARG A 144 -11.48 -6.84 21.06
C ARG A 144 -11.22 -6.99 19.56
N GLU A 145 -10.03 -7.47 19.21
CA GLU A 145 -9.69 -7.77 17.83
C GLU A 145 -10.11 -9.20 17.45
N THR A 146 -10.82 -9.34 16.32
CA THR A 146 -11.07 -10.67 15.74
C THR A 146 -9.81 -11.19 15.04
N LYS A 147 -9.63 -12.52 14.99
CA LYS A 147 -8.46 -13.12 14.29
C LYS A 147 -8.37 -12.67 12.82
N THR A 148 -9.51 -12.47 12.16
CA THR A 148 -9.60 -12.01 10.77
C THR A 148 -9.25 -10.53 10.63
N GLU A 149 -9.66 -9.69 11.57
CA GLU A 149 -9.33 -8.27 11.61
C GLU A 149 -7.83 -8.06 11.87
N LYS A 150 -7.23 -8.87 12.75
CA LYS A 150 -5.78 -8.91 12.93
C LYS A 150 -5.05 -9.17 11.62
N GLN A 151 -5.45 -10.23 10.92
CA GLN A 151 -4.83 -10.60 9.65
C GLN A 151 -5.01 -9.50 8.60
N LEU A 152 -6.16 -8.83 8.57
CA LEU A 152 -6.43 -7.75 7.64
C LEU A 152 -5.54 -6.53 7.93
N ARG A 153 -5.43 -6.13 9.20
CA ARG A 153 -4.55 -5.03 9.61
C ARG A 153 -3.09 -5.37 9.31
N ASP A 154 -2.62 -6.56 9.67
CA ASP A 154 -1.23 -6.97 9.44
C ASP A 154 -0.89 -6.97 7.93
N ASN A 155 -1.85 -7.34 7.06
CA ASN A 155 -1.70 -7.22 5.61
C ASN A 155 -1.69 -5.76 5.13
N ALA A 156 -2.57 -4.91 5.67
CA ALA A 156 -2.63 -3.49 5.33
C ALA A 156 -1.33 -2.77 5.73
N VAL A 157 -0.85 -2.97 6.96
CA VAL A 157 0.45 -2.47 7.46
C VAL A 157 1.56 -2.89 6.50
N SER A 158 1.62 -4.16 6.10
CA SER A 158 2.66 -4.65 5.18
C SER A 158 2.61 -3.99 3.82
N SER A 159 1.41 -3.80 3.26
CA SER A 159 1.24 -3.10 1.99
C SER A 159 1.74 -1.65 2.10
N LEU A 160 1.35 -0.93 3.14
CA LEU A 160 1.74 0.47 3.35
C LEU A 160 3.24 0.62 3.59
N VAL A 161 3.86 -0.29 4.34
CA VAL A 161 5.31 -0.30 4.57
C VAL A 161 6.07 -0.54 3.26
N PHE A 162 5.58 -1.47 2.44
CA PHE A 162 6.19 -1.73 1.14
C PHE A 162 6.14 -0.50 0.24
N THR A 163 4.97 0.15 0.13
CA THR A 163 4.81 1.37 -0.66
C THR A 163 5.66 2.52 -0.12
N LEU A 164 5.76 2.72 1.20
CA LEU A 164 6.62 3.74 1.80
C LEU A 164 8.11 3.45 1.54
N SER A 165 8.53 2.19 1.58
CA SER A 165 9.90 1.76 1.24
C SER A 165 10.22 2.05 -0.22
N GLU A 166 9.30 1.77 -1.14
CA GLU A 166 9.43 2.08 -2.56
C GLU A 166 9.59 3.60 -2.78
N LEU A 167 8.73 4.43 -2.17
CA LEU A 167 8.82 5.89 -2.25
C LEU A 167 10.14 6.43 -1.69
N THR A 168 10.59 5.88 -0.56
CA THR A 168 11.85 6.26 0.07
C THR A 168 13.04 5.92 -0.84
N ASN A 169 13.01 4.74 -1.46
CA ASN A 169 14.05 4.31 -2.38
C ASN A 169 14.05 5.14 -3.68
N GLU A 170 12.88 5.49 -4.21
CA GLU A 170 12.75 6.37 -5.35
C GLU A 170 13.34 7.76 -5.06
N PHE A 171 12.96 8.36 -3.94
CA PHE A 171 13.46 9.66 -3.52
C PHE A 171 14.98 9.66 -3.32
N ARG A 172 15.51 8.65 -2.62
CA ARG A 172 16.96 8.46 -2.46
C ARG A 172 17.68 8.35 -3.79
N THR A 173 17.14 7.57 -4.73
CA THR A 173 17.74 7.38 -6.05
C THR A 173 17.76 8.69 -6.85
N ARG A 174 16.68 9.47 -6.80
CA ARG A 174 16.59 10.79 -7.43
C ARG A 174 17.60 11.77 -6.81
N GLN A 175 17.70 11.82 -5.48
CA GLN A 175 18.68 12.67 -4.78
C GLN A 175 20.13 12.26 -5.07
N ALA A 176 20.43 10.95 -5.12
CA ALA A 176 21.76 10.47 -5.49
C ALA A 176 22.12 10.83 -6.94
N LYS A 177 21.15 10.74 -7.86
CA LYS A 177 21.33 11.19 -9.25
C LYS A 177 21.62 12.70 -9.30
N TYR A 178 20.82 13.50 -8.60
CA TYR A 178 21.01 14.96 -8.51
C TYR A 178 22.42 15.33 -8.05
N LEU A 179 22.88 14.70 -6.96
CA LEU A 179 24.21 14.92 -6.40
C LEU A 179 25.32 14.50 -7.39
N ASN A 180 25.14 13.42 -8.14
CA ASN A 180 26.06 13.03 -9.20
C ASN A 180 26.07 14.03 -10.36
N ASP A 181 24.90 14.56 -10.75
CA ASP A 181 24.78 15.56 -11.82
C ASP A 181 25.46 16.89 -11.43
N ILE A 182 25.35 17.31 -10.17
CA ILE A 182 26.10 18.46 -9.62
C ILE A 182 27.61 18.20 -9.68
N LYS A 183 28.07 17.04 -9.21
CA LYS A 183 29.50 16.66 -9.23
C LYS A 183 30.05 16.62 -10.65
N LYS A 184 29.28 16.07 -11.60
CA LYS A 184 29.67 16.00 -13.00
C LYS A 184 29.85 17.39 -13.59
N ARG A 185 28.90 18.31 -13.36
CA ARG A 185 29.05 19.72 -13.80
C ARG A 185 30.29 20.37 -13.17
N ARG A 186 30.54 20.17 -11.86
CA ARG A 186 31.75 20.68 -11.18
C ARG A 186 33.02 20.17 -11.85
N SER A 187 33.09 18.86 -12.12
CA SER A 187 34.25 18.25 -12.78
C SER A 187 34.45 18.77 -14.21
N GLU A 188 33.38 18.98 -14.97
CA GLU A 188 33.44 19.52 -16.33
C GLU A 188 33.89 20.99 -16.34
N VAL A 189 33.36 21.81 -15.43
CA VAL A 189 33.78 23.21 -15.26
C VAL A 189 35.23 23.30 -14.82
N ASN A 190 35.66 22.51 -13.82
CA ASN A 190 37.05 22.46 -13.38
C ASN A 190 37.98 22.00 -14.50
N ASN A 191 37.62 20.95 -15.25
CA ASN A 191 38.46 20.46 -16.35
C ASN A 191 38.54 21.46 -17.50
N PHE A 192 37.47 22.19 -17.80
CA PHE A 192 37.47 23.28 -18.78
C PHE A 192 38.34 24.46 -18.33
N LEU A 193 38.28 24.84 -17.04
CA LEU A 193 39.13 25.88 -16.45
C LEU A 193 40.61 25.48 -16.45
N ILE A 194 40.93 24.23 -16.07
CA ILE A 194 42.30 23.68 -16.13
C ILE A 194 42.80 23.63 -17.58
N THR A 195 41.92 23.37 -18.56
CA THR A 195 42.29 23.36 -19.98
C THR A 195 42.46 24.77 -20.55
N MET A 196 41.77 25.78 -20.02
CA MET A 196 41.82 27.17 -20.51
C MET A 196 42.82 28.07 -19.76
N GLY A 197 43.27 27.67 -18.57
CA GLY A 197 44.28 28.36 -17.77
C GLY A 197 45.24 27.36 -17.17
N SER A 198 46.44 27.30 -17.75
CA SER A 198 47.72 26.79 -17.25
C SER A 198 47.72 25.87 -16.02
N THR A 199 48.34 24.72 -16.21
CA THR A 199 49.00 23.88 -15.20
C THR A 199 49.36 24.65 -13.92
N GLU A 200 48.67 24.37 -12.82
CA GLU A 200 49.26 23.96 -11.54
C GLU A 200 48.16 23.87 -10.47
N ASP A 201 48.26 22.81 -9.70
CA ASP A 201 47.42 22.38 -8.58
C ASP A 201 47.51 23.43 -7.43
N SER A 202 46.94 24.61 -7.65
CA SER A 202 46.96 25.70 -6.68
C SER A 202 45.74 25.59 -5.78
N SER A 203 45.77 24.60 -4.89
CA SER A 203 45.09 24.71 -3.60
C SER A 203 45.46 26.06 -2.98
N TRP A 204 44.47 26.79 -2.45
CA TRP A 204 44.63 28.09 -1.77
C TRP A 204 45.83 28.15 -0.80
N GLU A 205 46.22 27.01 -0.21
CA GLU A 205 47.34 26.85 0.70
C GLU A 205 48.73 27.10 0.06
N GLY A 206 48.87 26.91 -1.26
CA GLY A 206 50.13 27.10 -1.99
C GLY A 206 50.41 28.54 -2.44
N LEU A 207 49.39 29.39 -2.49
CA LEU A 207 49.47 30.78 -2.96
C LEU A 207 50.07 31.76 -1.93
N LEU A 208 50.11 31.37 -0.65
CA LEU A 208 50.71 32.19 0.40
C LEU A 208 52.22 31.96 0.55
N ASP A 209 52.77 30.88 -0.02
CA ASP A 209 54.15 30.44 0.27
C ASP A 209 55.09 30.39 -0.95
N ASN A 210 54.61 30.69 -2.16
CA ASN A 210 55.48 30.69 -3.35
C ASN A 210 55.39 31.95 -4.22
N ASN A 211 56.46 32.72 -4.12
CA ASN A 211 57.00 33.64 -5.13
C ASN A 211 56.26 35.00 -5.34
N PRO A 212 56.81 36.13 -4.85
CA PRO A 212 56.22 37.46 -5.02
C PRO A 212 56.40 38.05 -6.44
N SER A 213 56.77 37.25 -7.45
CA SER A 213 57.05 37.73 -8.81
C SER A 213 55.94 37.44 -9.83
N GLN A 214 54.84 36.80 -9.43
CA GLN A 214 53.70 36.55 -10.30
C GLN A 214 52.63 37.62 -10.05
N GLU A 215 52.73 38.72 -10.80
CA GLU A 215 51.75 39.81 -10.77
C GLU A 215 50.46 39.32 -11.47
N TYR A 216 49.57 38.70 -10.70
CA TYR A 216 48.25 38.30 -11.18
C TYR A 216 47.48 39.56 -11.59
N THR A 217 46.95 39.55 -12.82
CA THR A 217 46.16 40.68 -13.30
C THR A 217 44.88 40.79 -12.45
N MET A 218 44.39 42.00 -12.17
CA MET A 218 43.15 42.16 -11.37
C MET A 218 41.97 41.36 -11.92
N ASP A 219 41.93 41.14 -13.24
CA ASP A 219 40.95 40.30 -13.92
C ASP A 219 41.08 38.81 -13.56
N GLN A 220 42.32 38.31 -13.38
CA GLN A 220 42.57 36.93 -12.91
C GLN A 220 42.17 36.75 -11.44
N ILE A 221 42.47 37.72 -10.59
CA ILE A 221 42.07 37.69 -9.16
C ILE A 221 40.54 37.75 -9.05
N GLN A 222 39.89 38.61 -9.82
CA GLN A 222 38.42 38.71 -9.86
C GLN A 222 37.78 37.41 -10.35
N THR A 223 38.32 36.80 -11.41
CA THR A 223 37.83 35.51 -11.93
C THR A 223 38.02 34.40 -10.88
N MET A 224 39.15 34.38 -10.16
CA MET A 224 39.44 33.40 -9.13
C MET A 224 38.56 33.57 -7.88
N MET A 225 38.25 34.80 -7.48
CA MET A 225 37.33 35.12 -6.38
C MET A 225 35.88 34.77 -6.72
N MET A 226 35.41 35.05 -7.95
CA MET A 226 34.08 34.65 -8.41
C MET A 226 33.94 33.12 -8.42
N ASN A 227 35.00 32.41 -8.82
CA ASN A 227 35.04 30.96 -8.83
C ASN A 227 35.04 30.38 -7.40
N ASP A 228 35.79 30.97 -6.46
CA ASP A 228 35.81 30.53 -5.05
C ASP A 228 34.43 30.70 -4.37
N GLN A 229 33.73 31.78 -4.67
CA GLN A 229 32.37 32.03 -4.19
C GLN A 229 31.37 31.00 -4.77
N GLU A 230 31.45 30.74 -6.07
CA GLU A 230 30.60 29.75 -6.75
C GLU A 230 30.88 28.32 -6.27
N VAL A 231 32.12 28.01 -5.90
CA VAL A 231 32.51 26.71 -5.30
C VAL A 231 31.96 26.59 -3.87
N LYS A 232 32.04 27.63 -3.04
CA LYS A 232 31.51 27.63 -1.67
C LYS A 232 30.00 27.48 -1.61
N GLU A 233 29.26 28.19 -2.47
CA GLU A 233 27.80 28.06 -2.57
C GLU A 233 27.39 26.63 -2.95
N ARG A 234 28.09 26.01 -3.91
CA ARG A 234 27.85 24.62 -4.29
C ARG A 234 28.24 23.60 -3.22
N GLU A 235 29.22 23.90 -2.36
CA GLU A 235 29.55 23.04 -1.23
C GLU A 235 28.45 23.06 -0.16
N ALA A 236 27.79 24.20 0.06
CA ALA A 236 26.62 24.29 0.92
C ALA A 236 25.44 23.45 0.38
N GLU A 237 25.17 23.51 -0.93
CA GLU A 237 24.13 22.70 -1.57
C GLU A 237 24.39 21.18 -1.44
N VAL A 238 25.65 20.75 -1.65
CA VAL A 238 26.03 19.35 -1.48
C VAL A 238 25.86 18.92 -0.02
N LEU A 239 26.13 19.80 0.94
CA LEU A 239 25.93 19.53 2.36
C LEU A 239 24.45 19.39 2.72
N SER A 240 23.56 20.23 2.18
CA SER A 240 22.11 20.15 2.45
C SER A 240 21.51 18.85 1.90
N VAL A 241 21.81 18.50 0.65
CA VAL A 241 21.41 17.21 0.04
C VAL A 241 21.97 16.02 0.83
N ASN A 242 23.22 16.11 1.30
CA ASN A 242 23.84 15.05 2.10
C ASN A 242 23.17 14.90 3.48
N SER A 243 22.74 16.00 4.11
CA SER A 243 21.96 15.95 5.35
C SER A 243 20.64 15.23 5.14
N SER A 244 19.90 15.57 4.09
CA SER A 244 18.63 14.92 3.77
C SER A 244 18.81 13.43 3.45
N ILE A 245 19.88 13.05 2.75
CA ILE A 245 20.24 11.63 2.52
C ILE A 245 20.55 10.91 3.85
N ARG A 246 21.17 11.59 4.81
CA ARG A 246 21.46 11.02 6.13
C ARG A 246 20.19 10.74 6.91
N ASP A 247 19.23 11.68 6.89
CA ASP A 247 17.93 11.52 7.54
C ASP A 247 17.12 10.39 6.89
N LEU A 248 17.15 10.29 5.56
CA LEU A 248 16.56 9.17 4.83
C LEU A 248 17.20 7.83 5.19
N ASN A 249 18.50 7.79 5.51
CA ASN A 249 19.17 6.55 5.89
C ASN A 249 18.65 6.02 7.24
N ASN A 250 18.37 6.91 8.19
CA ASN A 250 17.74 6.53 9.45
C ASN A 250 16.32 5.99 9.20
N LEU A 251 15.51 6.72 8.42
CA LEU A 251 14.17 6.28 8.03
C LEU A 251 14.20 4.94 7.29
N PHE A 252 15.15 4.73 6.39
CA PHE A 252 15.31 3.49 5.64
C PHE A 252 15.71 2.30 6.52
N LYS A 253 16.57 2.50 7.53
CA LYS A 253 16.91 1.44 8.50
C LYS A 253 15.68 1.01 9.29
N ASP A 254 14.86 1.97 9.72
CA ASP A 254 13.63 1.71 10.46
C ASP A 254 12.56 1.04 9.58
N LEU A 255 12.47 1.42 8.30
CA LEU A 255 11.61 0.72 7.35
C LEU A 255 12.12 -0.68 7.04
N SER A 256 13.44 -0.86 6.93
CA SER A 256 14.04 -2.17 6.65
C SER A 256 13.77 -3.15 7.79
N SER A 257 13.87 -2.74 9.05
CA SER A 257 13.48 -3.59 10.18
C SER A 257 11.99 -3.91 10.14
N MET A 258 11.14 -2.93 9.84
CA MET A 258 9.69 -3.14 9.71
C MET A 258 9.33 -4.08 8.56
N VAL A 259 10.06 -4.08 7.44
CA VAL A 259 9.87 -5.03 6.32
C VAL A 259 10.35 -6.43 6.67
N ILE A 260 11.52 -6.55 7.34
CA ILE A 260 12.10 -7.84 7.72
C ILE A 260 11.19 -8.58 8.71
N ASP A 261 10.66 -7.88 9.72
CA ASP A 261 9.77 -8.47 10.73
C ASP A 261 8.43 -8.92 10.13
N GLN A 262 8.04 -8.37 8.97
CA GLN A 262 6.83 -8.72 8.25
C GLN A 262 7.05 -9.89 7.25
N GLY A 263 8.28 -10.24 6.88
CA GLY A 263 8.56 -11.28 5.87
C GLY A 263 8.27 -10.83 4.43
N THR A 264 8.62 -11.67 3.44
CA THR A 264 8.43 -11.30 2.01
C THR A 264 6.97 -11.46 1.59
N ILE A 265 6.46 -10.55 0.73
CA ILE A 265 5.08 -10.58 0.20
C ILE A 265 4.78 -11.92 -0.49
N LEU A 266 5.77 -12.50 -1.18
CA LEU A 266 5.62 -13.76 -1.92
C LEU A 266 5.35 -14.94 -0.97
N ASP A 267 6.12 -15.04 0.12
CA ASP A 267 5.97 -16.08 1.15
C ASP A 267 4.59 -16.02 1.81
N ARG A 268 4.00 -14.82 1.92
CA ARG A 268 2.64 -14.64 2.47
C ARG A 268 1.54 -15.08 1.52
N ILE A 269 1.67 -14.87 0.21
CA ILE A 269 0.66 -15.34 -0.76
C ILE A 269 0.65 -16.86 -0.77
N ASP A 270 1.82 -17.49 -0.86
CA ASP A 270 1.94 -18.94 -0.85
C ASP A 270 1.43 -19.53 0.46
N TYR A 271 1.82 -18.93 1.60
CA TYR A 271 1.29 -19.32 2.92
C TYR A 271 -0.23 -19.20 3.01
N ASN A 272 -0.81 -18.07 2.58
CA ASN A 272 -2.26 -17.87 2.65
C ASN A 272 -3.01 -18.83 1.72
N VAL A 273 -2.48 -19.08 0.51
CA VAL A 273 -3.06 -20.05 -0.43
C VAL A 273 -2.98 -21.47 0.13
N GLU A 274 -1.84 -21.85 0.72
CA GLU A 274 -1.66 -23.15 1.37
C GLU A 274 -2.61 -23.31 2.56
N GLN A 275 -2.74 -22.30 3.41
CA GLN A 275 -3.69 -22.30 4.52
C GLN A 275 -5.13 -22.44 4.04
N VAL A 276 -5.52 -21.74 2.97
CA VAL A 276 -6.85 -21.89 2.36
C VAL A 276 -7.03 -23.30 1.81
N SER A 277 -6.04 -23.85 1.12
CA SER A 277 -6.07 -25.23 0.61
C SER A 277 -6.28 -26.25 1.73
N MET A 278 -5.52 -26.14 2.83
CA MET A 278 -5.68 -26.99 4.01
C MET A 278 -7.06 -26.84 4.67
N ARG A 279 -7.55 -25.61 4.82
CA ARG A 279 -8.88 -25.33 5.40
C ARG A 279 -10.00 -25.92 4.55
N VAL A 280 -9.92 -25.79 3.21
CA VAL A 280 -10.88 -26.38 2.28
C VAL A 280 -10.83 -27.90 2.34
N GLY A 281 -9.63 -28.49 2.39
CA GLY A 281 -9.46 -29.94 2.58
C GLY A 281 -10.14 -30.45 3.86
N ASN A 282 -9.91 -29.75 4.98
CA ASN A 282 -10.55 -30.06 6.26
C ASN A 282 -12.07 -29.84 6.24
N ALA A 283 -12.55 -28.80 5.55
CA ALA A 283 -13.98 -28.55 5.38
C ALA A 283 -14.64 -29.70 4.60
N VAL A 284 -14.05 -30.16 3.49
CA VAL A 284 -14.58 -31.28 2.70
C VAL A 284 -14.65 -32.57 3.53
N THR A 285 -13.62 -32.88 4.33
CA THR A 285 -13.64 -34.07 5.19
C THR A 285 -14.70 -33.95 6.28
N SER A 286 -14.88 -32.76 6.88
CA SER A 286 -15.92 -32.51 7.88
C SER A 286 -17.34 -32.67 7.30
N VAL A 287 -17.58 -32.18 6.07
CA VAL A 287 -18.86 -32.33 5.36
C VAL A 287 -19.14 -33.79 5.04
N ARG A 288 -18.14 -34.55 4.56
CA ARG A 288 -18.29 -36.01 4.34
C ARG A 288 -18.58 -36.77 5.63
N LYS A 289 -17.94 -36.39 6.74
CA LYS A 289 -18.19 -37.00 8.05
C LYS A 289 -19.61 -36.69 8.54
N ALA A 290 -20.07 -35.45 8.38
CA ALA A 290 -21.43 -35.04 8.72
C ALA A 290 -22.47 -35.78 7.86
N GLU A 291 -22.24 -35.92 6.56
CA GLU A 291 -23.11 -36.69 5.67
C GLU A 291 -23.19 -38.17 6.08
N SER A 292 -22.04 -38.79 6.37
CA SER A 292 -21.97 -40.18 6.84
C SER A 292 -22.71 -40.37 8.17
N SER A 293 -22.56 -39.43 9.11
CA SER A 293 -23.29 -39.43 10.38
C SER A 293 -24.80 -39.30 10.14
N GLN A 294 -25.23 -38.33 9.33
CA GLN A 294 -26.65 -38.12 9.03
C GLN A 294 -27.30 -39.34 8.34
N ARG A 295 -26.57 -40.04 7.47
CA ARG A 295 -27.04 -41.30 6.86
C ARG A 295 -27.22 -42.43 7.87
N LYS A 296 -26.37 -42.48 8.91
CA LYS A 296 -26.48 -43.48 9.99
C LYS A 296 -27.64 -43.18 10.95
N ASP A 297 -27.85 -41.90 11.29
CA ASP A 297 -28.90 -41.48 12.21
C ASP A 297 -30.30 -41.83 11.70
N LYS A 298 -30.54 -41.76 10.38
CA LYS A 298 -31.81 -42.21 9.77
C LYS A 298 -32.12 -43.70 10.02
N LYS A 299 -31.09 -44.56 10.03
CA LYS A 299 -31.27 -45.99 10.32
C LYS A 299 -31.56 -46.22 11.80
N MET A 300 -30.88 -45.46 12.67
CA MET A 300 -31.06 -45.54 14.12
C MET A 300 -32.45 -45.04 14.56
N HIS A 301 -32.96 -43.96 13.96
CA HIS A 301 -34.34 -43.50 14.20
C HIS A 301 -35.40 -44.53 13.77
N CYS A 302 -35.20 -45.24 12.66
CA CYS A 302 -36.11 -46.31 12.25
C CYS A 302 -36.14 -47.46 13.27
N ILE A 303 -34.97 -47.89 13.77
CA ILE A 303 -34.87 -48.93 14.80
C ILE A 303 -35.57 -48.49 16.10
N PHE A 304 -35.37 -47.24 16.51
CA PHE A 304 -36.02 -46.68 17.71
C PHE A 304 -37.55 -46.65 17.59
N MET A 305 -38.10 -46.21 16.44
CA MET A 305 -39.54 -46.22 16.20
C MET A 305 -40.14 -47.63 16.21
N LEU A 306 -39.41 -48.61 15.64
CA LEU A 306 -39.83 -50.02 15.62
C LEU A 306 -39.86 -50.60 17.04
N ALA A 307 -38.87 -50.29 17.88
CA ALA A 307 -38.83 -50.71 19.28
C ALA A 307 -40.02 -50.15 20.10
N ILE A 308 -40.38 -48.87 19.90
CA ILE A 308 -41.55 -48.26 20.55
C ILE A 308 -42.84 -48.95 20.11
N ALA A 309 -42.99 -49.24 18.81
CA ALA A 309 -44.18 -49.91 18.29
C ALA A 309 -44.36 -51.31 18.90
N ILE A 310 -43.28 -52.09 19.05
CA ILE A 310 -43.33 -53.41 19.71
C ILE A 310 -43.76 -53.27 21.17
N LEU A 311 -43.18 -52.31 21.90
CA LEU A 311 -43.52 -52.06 23.30
C LEU A 311 -44.99 -51.68 23.46
N PHE A 312 -45.53 -50.86 22.56
CA PHE A 312 -46.95 -50.50 22.53
C PHE A 312 -47.85 -51.72 22.31
N VAL A 313 -47.52 -52.60 21.36
CA VAL A 313 -48.27 -53.85 21.13
C VAL A 313 -48.23 -54.77 22.34
N LEU A 314 -47.08 -54.91 23.00
CA LEU A 314 -46.95 -55.72 24.22
C LEU A 314 -47.81 -55.18 25.36
N LEU A 315 -47.84 -53.86 25.55
CA LEU A 315 -48.71 -53.22 26.54
C LEU A 315 -50.19 -53.49 26.23
N LEU A 316 -50.62 -53.34 24.97
CA LEU A 316 -51.99 -53.64 24.58
C LEU A 316 -52.38 -55.10 24.81
N LEU A 317 -51.47 -56.05 24.55
CA LEU A 317 -51.73 -57.46 24.82
C LEU A 317 -51.87 -57.75 26.31
N ILE A 318 -51.06 -57.12 27.17
CA ILE A 318 -51.17 -57.27 28.62
C ILE A 318 -52.51 -56.69 29.11
N PHE A 319 -52.89 -55.50 28.64
CA PHE A 319 -54.16 -54.88 28.99
C PHE A 319 -55.38 -55.62 28.43
N SER A 320 -55.26 -56.26 27.26
CA SER A 320 -56.34 -57.03 26.64
C SER A 320 -56.51 -58.42 27.25
N LYS A 321 -55.47 -58.97 27.90
CA LYS A 321 -55.54 -60.27 28.56
C LYS A 321 -56.01 -60.20 30.02
N PHE A 322 -56.04 -59.00 30.58
CA PHE A 322 -56.69 -58.68 31.86
C PHE A 322 -58.12 -58.21 31.61
#